data_AF-C6BWW2-F1
#
_entry.id   AF-C6BWW2-F1
#
_cell.length_a   1.000
_cell.length_b   1.000
_cell.length_c   1.000
_cell.angle_alpha   90.00
_cell.angle_beta   90.00
_cell.angle_gamma   90.00
#
_symmetry.space_group_name_H-M   'P 1'
#
loop_
_entity.id
_entity.type
_entity.pdbx_description
1 polymer ?
#
loop_
_entity_poly.entity_id
_entity_poly.type
_entity_poly.pdbx_seq_one_letter_code
_entity_poly.pdbx_strand_id
1 'polypeptide(L)'
;MIRMRISITTFFLFLIMFSAVQVRAEQERPIWWNDVQKEADRYGYKLLDGPGVEEKLKEVPGIMLLDVRAGYEFEGGHIPGARNMEFELGEDQYFSKEREKQLRELLGPDLNRPVIIYCRSFR
;
A
#
# COMPACT_ATOMS: atom_id res chain seq x y z
N MET A 1 -31.56 46.68 -3.35
CA MET A 1 -31.66 45.31 -3.90
C MET A 1 -30.89 45.24 -5.22
N ILE A 2 -29.63 44.80 -5.20
CA ILE A 2 -28.81 44.65 -6.41
C ILE A 2 -28.99 43.23 -6.95
N ARG A 3 -29.56 43.12 -8.15
CA ARG A 3 -29.87 41.84 -8.82
C ARG A 3 -28.66 41.45 -9.67
N MET A 4 -27.79 40.61 -9.12
CA MET A 4 -26.59 40.13 -9.80
C MET A 4 -26.97 39.21 -10.96
N ARG A 5 -26.87 39.69 -12.20
CA ARG A 5 -27.07 38.89 -13.42
C ARG A 5 -25.74 38.22 -13.77
N ILE A 6 -25.58 36.97 -13.34
CA ILE A 6 -24.44 36.13 -13.74
C ILE A 6 -24.68 35.71 -15.20
N SER A 7 -23.81 36.14 -16.10
CA SER A 7 -23.89 35.73 -17.51
C SER A 7 -23.55 34.25 -17.66
N ILE A 8 -24.24 33.53 -18.54
CA ILE A 8 -24.01 32.11 -18.84
C ILE A 8 -22.54 31.87 -19.21
N THR A 9 -21.92 32.83 -19.88
CA THR A 9 -20.49 32.80 -20.23
C THR A 9 -19.59 32.82 -19.00
N THR A 10 -19.93 33.61 -17.97
CA THR A 10 -19.20 33.68 -16.71
C THR A 10 -19.35 32.39 -15.91
N PHE A 11 -20.52 31.76 -15.97
CA PHE A 11 -20.78 30.45 -15.34
C PHE A 11 -19.96 29.33 -16.02
N PHE A 12 -19.92 29.29 -17.35
CA PHE A 12 -19.10 28.32 -18.09
C PHE A 12 -17.60 28.53 -17.88
N LEU A 13 -17.11 29.78 -17.82
CA LEU A 13 -15.72 30.07 -17.49
C LEU A 13 -15.35 29.62 -16.07
N PHE A 14 -16.26 29.78 -15.10
CA PHE A 14 -16.08 29.26 -13.75
C PHE A 14 -16.07 27.73 -13.72
N LEU A 15 -16.94 27.08 -14.49
CA LEU A 15 -17.01 25.62 -14.57
C LEU A 15 -15.71 25.02 -15.13
N ILE A 16 -15.13 25.62 -16.17
CA ILE A 16 -13.88 25.17 -16.79
C ILE A 16 -12.70 25.35 -15.82
N MET A 17 -12.65 26.49 -15.11
CA MET A 17 -11.63 26.72 -14.07
C MET A 17 -11.78 25.78 -12.86
N PHE A 18 -13.01 25.38 -12.51
CA PHE A 18 -13.24 24.40 -11.43
C PHE A 18 -12.82 22.98 -11.82
N SER A 19 -13.02 22.57 -13.08
CA SER A 19 -12.57 21.27 -13.58
C SER A 19 -11.05 21.15 -13.73
N ALA A 20 -10.34 22.25 -14.03
CA ALA A 20 -8.88 22.24 -14.14
C ALA A 20 -8.17 22.15 -12.79
N VAL A 21 -8.86 22.40 -11.67
CA VAL A 21 -8.34 22.35 -10.30
C VAL A 21 -8.63 20.99 -9.63
N GLN A 22 -8.85 19.94 -10.41
CA GLN A 22 -8.70 18.56 -9.92
C GLN A 22 -7.38 17.95 -10.42
N VAL A 23 -6.28 18.70 -10.25
CA VAL A 23 -4.95 18.09 -10.23
C VAL A 23 -4.93 17.20 -8.98
N ARG A 24 -5.08 15.88 -9.16
CA ARG A 24 -4.71 14.91 -8.13
C ARG A 24 -3.27 15.24 -7.77
N ALA A 25 -3.04 15.58 -6.52
CA ALA A 25 -1.69 15.74 -6.00
C ALA A 25 -0.99 14.39 -6.17
N GLU A 26 -0.20 14.25 -7.24
CA GLU A 26 0.85 13.25 -7.34
C GLU A 26 1.78 13.59 -6.18
N GLN A 27 1.63 12.90 -5.05
CA GLN A 27 2.54 13.05 -3.93
C GLN A 27 3.95 12.86 -4.49
N GLU A 28 4.76 13.91 -4.46
CA GLU A 28 6.14 13.84 -4.96
C GLU A 28 6.81 12.67 -4.25
N ARG A 29 7.11 11.62 -5.03
CA ARG A 29 7.66 10.39 -4.47
C ARG A 29 9.01 10.72 -3.84
N PRO A 30 9.32 10.14 -2.68
CA PRO A 30 10.58 10.41 -2.00
C PRO A 30 11.76 9.95 -2.86
N ILE A 31 12.93 10.57 -2.65
CA ILE A 31 14.15 10.32 -3.45
C ILE A 31 14.51 8.82 -3.53
N TRP A 32 14.25 8.07 -2.46
CA TRP A 32 14.53 6.64 -2.37
C TRP A 32 13.56 5.76 -3.19
N TRP A 33 12.45 6.29 -3.70
CA TRP A 33 11.41 5.50 -4.37
C TRP A 33 11.94 4.72 -5.58
N ASN A 34 12.82 5.33 -6.36
CA ASN A 34 13.37 4.70 -7.55
C ASN A 34 14.19 3.45 -7.23
N ASP A 35 14.85 3.42 -6.08
CA ASP A 35 15.65 2.27 -5.67
C ASP A 35 14.76 1.12 -5.20
N VAL A 36 13.68 1.43 -4.46
CA VAL A 36 12.67 0.44 -4.07
C VAL A 36 11.96 -0.13 -5.29
N GLN A 37 11.63 0.71 -6.28
CA GLN A 37 10.99 0.25 -7.52
C GLN A 37 11.90 -0.72 -8.29
N LYS A 38 13.19 -0.42 -8.42
CA LYS A 38 14.16 -1.32 -9.06
C LYS A 38 14.28 -2.65 -8.33
N GLU A 39 14.22 -2.64 -7.00
CA GLU A 39 14.25 -3.86 -6.20
C GLU A 39 12.97 -4.69 -6.40
N ALA A 40 11.82 -4.04 -6.37
CA ALA A 40 10.53 -4.66 -6.64
C ALA A 40 10.50 -5.33 -8.02
N ASP A 41 10.98 -4.62 -9.04
CA ASP A 41 11.07 -5.14 -10.42
C ASP A 41 12.05 -6.32 -10.51
N ARG A 42 13.17 -6.28 -9.76
CA ARG A 42 14.17 -7.36 -9.72
C ARG A 42 13.59 -8.65 -9.14
N TYR A 43 12.84 -8.56 -8.05
CA TYR A 43 12.29 -9.72 -7.34
C TYR A 43 10.84 -10.05 -7.72
N GLY A 44 10.23 -9.29 -8.62
CA GLY A 44 8.93 -9.58 -9.20
C GLY A 44 7.73 -9.26 -8.28
N TYR A 45 7.88 -8.36 -7.33
CA TYR A 45 6.78 -7.87 -6.50
C TYR A 45 6.33 -6.46 -6.90
N LYS A 46 5.15 -6.04 -6.44
CA LYS A 46 4.61 -4.70 -6.73
C LYS A 46 4.53 -3.88 -5.45
N LEU A 47 4.85 -2.60 -5.57
CA LEU A 47 4.69 -1.63 -4.51
C LEU A 47 3.26 -1.08 -4.51
N LEU A 48 2.68 -0.96 -3.33
CA LEU A 48 1.38 -0.34 -3.10
C LEU A 48 1.55 0.75 -2.05
N ASP A 49 0.89 1.88 -2.24
CA ASP A 49 0.69 2.87 -1.19
C ASP A 49 -0.61 2.59 -0.43
N GLY A 50 -0.95 3.42 0.57
CA GLY A 50 -2.15 3.24 1.38
C GLY A 50 -3.44 3.10 0.54
N PRO A 51 -3.71 4.05 -0.39
CA PRO A 51 -4.83 3.93 -1.32
C PRO A 51 -4.78 2.67 -2.19
N GLY A 52 -3.61 2.30 -2.71
CA GLY A 52 -3.44 1.10 -3.51
C GLY A 52 -3.73 -0.20 -2.75
N VAL A 53 -3.37 -0.27 -1.45
CA VAL A 53 -3.76 -1.40 -0.58
C VAL A 53 -5.27 -1.45 -0.42
N GLU A 54 -5.92 -0.32 -0.14
CA GLU A 54 -7.38 -0.26 0.04
C GLU A 54 -8.12 -0.68 -1.24
N GLU A 55 -7.70 -0.18 -2.40
CA GLU A 55 -8.25 -0.58 -3.69
C GLU A 55 -8.07 -2.08 -3.93
N LYS A 56 -6.86 -2.58 -3.65
CA LYS A 56 -6.55 -3.98 -3.92
C LYS A 56 -7.35 -4.94 -3.04
N LEU A 57 -7.56 -4.59 -1.78
CA LEU A 57 -8.41 -5.34 -0.85
C LEU A 57 -9.89 -5.37 -1.27
N LYS A 58 -10.38 -4.35 -1.99
CA LYS A 58 -11.75 -4.33 -2.55
C LYS A 58 -11.85 -5.14 -3.84
N GLU A 59 -10.83 -5.08 -4.68
CA GLU A 59 -10.81 -5.72 -6.00
C GLU A 59 -10.63 -7.23 -5.92
N VAL A 60 -9.71 -7.71 -5.07
CA VAL A 60 -9.29 -9.11 -5.08
C VAL A 60 -9.67 -9.78 -3.76
N PRO A 61 -10.69 -10.67 -3.76
CA PRO A 61 -11.07 -11.38 -2.57
C PRO A 61 -10.00 -12.40 -2.17
N GLY A 62 -9.87 -12.63 -0.86
CA GLY A 62 -8.98 -13.66 -0.34
C GLY A 62 -7.50 -13.29 -0.29
N ILE A 63 -7.14 -12.01 -0.47
CA ILE A 63 -5.78 -11.53 -0.17
C ILE A 63 -5.41 -11.86 1.26
N MET A 64 -4.20 -12.39 1.45
CA MET A 64 -3.59 -12.49 2.77
C MET A 64 -2.84 -11.20 3.09
N LEU A 65 -3.15 -10.61 4.25
CA LEU A 65 -2.35 -9.54 4.83
C LEU A 65 -1.31 -10.14 5.78
N LEU A 66 -0.04 -9.84 5.56
CA LEU A 66 1.08 -10.29 6.38
C LEU A 66 1.79 -9.07 7.00
N ASP A 67 1.64 -8.93 8.31
CA ASP A 67 2.35 -7.95 9.13
C ASP A 67 3.70 -8.53 9.55
N VAL A 68 4.80 -7.96 9.06
CA VAL A 68 6.15 -8.43 9.38
C VAL A 68 6.83 -7.64 10.51
N ARG A 69 6.08 -6.77 11.19
CA ARG A 69 6.56 -6.02 12.36
C ARG A 69 6.66 -6.92 13.60
N ALA A 70 7.23 -6.35 14.66
CA ALA A 70 7.33 -7.04 15.93
C ALA A 70 5.97 -7.36 16.55
N GLY A 71 5.90 -8.47 17.28
CA GLY A 71 4.63 -8.97 17.85
C GLY A 71 3.89 -7.94 18.71
N TYR A 72 4.62 -7.17 19.53
CA TYR A 72 4.02 -6.11 20.35
C TYR A 72 3.44 -4.95 19.53
N GLU A 73 3.99 -4.66 18.34
CA GLU A 73 3.44 -3.64 17.43
C GLU A 73 2.15 -4.13 16.79
N PHE A 74 2.11 -5.41 16.44
CA PHE A 74 0.90 -6.06 15.93
C PHE A 74 -0.21 -6.04 16.99
N GLU A 75 0.08 -6.44 18.22
CA GLU A 75 -0.88 -6.43 19.33
C GLU A 75 -1.40 -5.01 19.66
N GLY A 76 -0.55 -4.00 19.53
CA GLY A 76 -0.92 -2.59 19.73
C GLY A 76 -1.83 -2.00 18.64
N GLY A 77 -1.99 -2.69 17.50
CA GLY A 77 -2.85 -2.30 16.40
C GLY A 77 -2.32 -2.74 15.04
N HIS A 78 -3.20 -3.31 14.22
CA HIS A 78 -2.88 -3.85 12.90
C HIS A 78 -4.09 -3.78 11.97
N ILE A 79 -3.86 -4.05 10.67
CA ILE A 79 -4.95 -4.10 9.69
C ILE A 79 -5.84 -5.32 10.01
N PRO A 80 -7.17 -5.17 10.18
CA PRO A 80 -8.04 -6.30 10.52
C PRO A 80 -7.88 -7.49 9.58
N GLY A 81 -7.71 -8.68 10.14
CA GLY A 81 -7.52 -9.93 9.39
C GLY A 81 -6.06 -10.20 8.97
N ALA A 82 -5.12 -9.31 9.28
CA ALA A 82 -3.70 -9.59 9.10
C ALA A 82 -3.21 -10.73 10.00
N ARG A 83 -2.22 -11.46 9.49
CA ARG A 83 -1.42 -12.42 10.26
C ARG A 83 -0.07 -11.79 10.57
N ASN A 84 0.54 -12.15 11.69
CA ASN A 84 1.86 -11.63 12.06
C ASN A 84 2.93 -12.71 11.95
N MET A 85 4.06 -12.34 11.38
CA MET A 85 5.33 -13.06 11.47
C MET A 85 6.44 -12.04 11.48
N GLU A 86 6.99 -11.75 12.65
CA GLU A 86 8.10 -10.81 12.82
C GLU A 86 9.33 -11.25 12.02
N PHE A 87 9.97 -10.30 11.32
CA PHE A 87 11.26 -10.47 10.65
C PHE A 87 12.29 -9.54 11.29
N GLU A 88 13.45 -10.10 11.64
CA GLU A 88 14.54 -9.37 12.30
C GLU A 88 15.62 -8.94 11.29
N LEU A 89 16.34 -7.86 11.63
CA LEU A 89 17.51 -7.43 10.86
C LEU A 89 18.60 -8.50 10.96
N GLY A 90 19.03 -9.06 9.82
CA GLY A 90 20.00 -10.16 9.74
C GLY A 90 19.43 -11.46 9.16
N GLU A 91 18.10 -11.59 9.08
CA GLU A 91 17.47 -12.72 8.39
C GLU A 91 17.65 -12.69 6.86
N ASP A 92 18.12 -11.57 6.31
CA ASP A 92 18.61 -11.45 4.93
C ASP A 92 19.88 -12.26 4.68
N GLN A 93 20.68 -12.50 5.72
CA GLN A 93 21.91 -13.29 5.65
C GLN A 93 21.68 -14.78 5.93
N TYR A 94 20.76 -15.08 6.86
CA TYR A 94 20.43 -16.45 7.23
C TYR A 94 18.98 -16.59 7.65
N PHE A 95 18.23 -17.40 6.89
CA PHE A 95 16.86 -17.78 7.20
C PHE A 95 16.83 -19.26 7.60
N SER A 96 16.51 -19.55 8.86
CA SER A 96 16.57 -20.93 9.38
C SER A 96 15.49 -21.82 8.76
N LYS A 97 15.70 -23.14 8.75
CA LYS A 97 14.71 -24.10 8.24
C LYS A 97 13.43 -24.08 9.08
N GLU A 98 13.56 -23.84 10.38
CA GLU A 98 12.45 -23.72 11.30
C GLU A 98 11.60 -22.49 10.96
N ARG A 99 12.23 -21.36 10.65
CA ARG A 99 11.56 -20.13 10.19
C ARG A 99 10.90 -20.32 8.83
N GLU A 100 11.57 -20.98 7.90
CA GLU A 100 10.98 -21.35 6.60
C GLU A 100 9.73 -22.22 6.79
N LYS A 101 9.79 -23.21 7.68
CA LYS A 101 8.64 -24.06 8.00
C LYS A 101 7.49 -23.23 8.59
N GLN A 102 7.77 -22.33 9.54
CA GLN A 102 6.76 -21.43 10.12
C GLN A 102 6.11 -20.55 9.04
N LEU A 103 6.91 -19.98 8.13
CA LEU A 103 6.38 -19.18 7.02
C LEU A 103 5.49 -20.03 6.10
N ARG A 104 5.91 -21.25 5.76
CA ARG A 104 5.11 -22.18 4.93
C ARG A 104 3.79 -22.55 5.59
N GLU A 105 3.80 -22.84 6.89
CA GLU A 105 2.58 -23.14 7.67
C GLU A 105 1.65 -21.92 7.72
N LEU A 106 2.22 -20.72 7.88
CA LEU A 106 1.47 -19.46 7.90
C LEU A 106 0.82 -19.14 6.54
N LEU A 107 1.57 -19.31 5.44
CA LEU A 107 1.09 -19.10 4.07
C LEU A 107 0.03 -20.15 3.69
N GLY A 108 0.14 -21.36 4.25
CA GLY A 108 -0.77 -22.46 3.97
C GLY A 108 -0.51 -23.11 2.60
N PRO A 109 -1.40 -24.02 2.17
CA PRO A 109 -1.16 -24.87 1.00
C PRO A 109 -1.34 -24.15 -0.34
N ASP A 110 -2.12 -23.07 -0.39
CA ASP A 110 -2.34 -22.29 -1.62
C ASP A 110 -1.32 -21.16 -1.75
N LEU A 111 -0.27 -21.42 -2.54
CA LEU A 111 0.79 -20.46 -2.85
C LEU A 111 0.45 -19.54 -4.04
N ASN A 112 -0.72 -19.72 -4.68
CA ASN A 112 -1.18 -18.82 -5.74
C ASN A 112 -2.00 -17.65 -5.19
N ARG A 113 -2.40 -17.72 -3.92
CA ARG A 113 -3.10 -16.64 -3.25
C ARG A 113 -2.23 -15.37 -3.20
N PRO A 114 -2.77 -14.20 -3.55
CA PRO A 114 -2.06 -12.94 -3.39
C PRO A 114 -1.79 -12.63 -1.90
N VAL A 115 -0.56 -12.20 -1.62
CA VAL A 115 -0.13 -11.76 -0.29
C VAL A 115 0.28 -10.29 -0.39
N ILE A 116 -0.24 -9.46 0.51
CA ILE A 116 0.25 -8.10 0.75
C ILE A 116 1.05 -8.13 2.05
N ILE A 117 2.34 -7.85 1.93
CA ILE A 117 3.27 -7.76 3.06
C ILE A 117 3.40 -6.28 3.43
N TYR A 118 3.28 -5.96 4.71
CA TYR A 118 3.52 -4.62 5.21
C TYR A 118 4.36 -4.65 6.49
N CYS A 119 5.16 -3.60 6.66
CA CYS A 119 6.03 -3.41 7.81
C CYS A 119 5.74 -2.02 8.43
N ARG A 120 6.71 -1.50 9.18
CA ARG A 120 6.82 -0.08 9.49
C ARG A 120 7.10 0.73 8.22
N SER A 121 7.40 2.01 8.41
CA SER A 121 7.88 2.91 7.36
C SER A 121 9.14 2.37 6.70
N PHE A 122 9.25 2.51 5.38
CA PHE A 122 10.47 2.21 4.64
C PHE A 122 11.58 3.18 5.05
N ARG A 123 12.54 2.70 5.86
CA ARG A 123 13.86 3.29 6.13
C ARG A 123 14.75 2.36 6.95
#